data_AF-A0A9D9C687-F1
#
_entry.id   AF-A0A9D9C687-F1
#
_cell.length_a   1.000
_cell.length_b   1.000
_cell.length_c   1.000
_cell.angle_alpha   90.00
_cell.angle_beta   90.00
_cell.angle_gamma   90.00
#
_symmetry.space_group_name_H-M   'P 1'
#
loop_
_entity.id
_entity.type
_entity.pdbx_description
1 polymer ?
#
loop_
_entity_poly.entity_id
_entity_poly.type
_entity_poly.pdbx_seq_one_letter_code
_entity_poly.pdbx_strand_id
1 'polypeptide(L)'
;MKIGDQVRFLSEAGGGRVSGFQGKNIVLVEDEDGFEIPMQMQEVVVVGNETYDKGTTNTTENNHPQTTSPSRAREQDEPEEKPTTFKPKPLERREGERLNLYLSFLPDNIKEFSTTDFESYFVNDSNYYMQISLLCAESASWRLRFCGVVEPNSKLFVEAFERSQLNDLERICVQIIAWKQDKPFALKPALTTELRLNLTKFYKMHVFHPNEFFNEPNWTEDIIRDDKPVRSVFADVEQVKEALNS
;
A
#
# COMPACT_ATOMS: atom_id res chain seq x y z
N MET A 1 30.32 -14.01 -20.98
CA MET A 1 28.99 -13.42 -20.93
C MET A 1 29.09 -11.95 -21.32
N LYS A 2 28.51 -11.59 -22.45
CA LYS A 2 28.43 -10.24 -23.01
C LYS A 2 26.97 -9.96 -23.38
N ILE A 3 26.65 -8.68 -23.56
CA ILE A 3 25.35 -8.26 -24.08
C ILE A 3 25.16 -8.90 -25.47
N GLY A 4 24.05 -9.59 -25.67
CA GLY A 4 23.72 -10.35 -26.87
C GLY A 4 23.99 -11.86 -26.78
N ASP A 5 24.64 -12.36 -25.72
CA ASP A 5 24.85 -13.80 -25.52
C ASP A 5 23.52 -14.50 -25.21
N GLN A 6 23.33 -15.69 -25.78
CA GLN A 6 22.18 -16.54 -25.46
C GLN A 6 22.49 -17.38 -24.24
N VAL A 7 21.58 -17.35 -23.27
CA VAL A 7 21.81 -17.88 -21.95
C VAL A 7 20.67 -18.77 -21.50
N ARG A 8 20.99 -19.73 -20.65
CA ARG A 8 20.03 -20.65 -20.04
C ARG A 8 20.14 -20.56 -18.53
N PHE A 9 19.00 -20.66 -17.86
CA PHE A 9 18.94 -20.67 -16.40
C PHE A 9 19.33 -22.04 -15.84
N LEU A 10 20.04 -22.06 -14.71
CA LEU A 10 20.48 -23.28 -14.04
C LEU A 10 19.32 -24.03 -13.35
N SER A 11 18.29 -23.30 -12.93
CA SER A 11 17.17 -23.77 -12.11
C SER A 11 15.94 -24.19 -12.92
N GLU A 12 15.75 -23.66 -14.13
CA GLU A 12 14.51 -23.85 -14.92
C GLU A 12 14.77 -24.22 -16.39
N ALA A 13 13.75 -24.83 -17.01
CA ALA A 13 13.70 -25.07 -18.45
C ALA A 13 13.33 -23.77 -19.19
N GLY A 14 14.24 -22.80 -19.17
CA GLY A 14 14.06 -21.50 -19.78
C GLY A 14 15.40 -20.81 -20.05
N GLY A 15 15.42 -19.90 -21.00
CA GLY A 15 16.59 -19.13 -21.41
C GLY A 15 16.19 -17.88 -22.16
N GLY A 16 17.14 -16.98 -22.37
CA GLY A 16 16.91 -15.70 -23.04
C GLY A 16 18.20 -15.11 -23.57
N ARG A 17 18.17 -13.84 -23.97
CA ARG A 17 19.34 -13.09 -24.44
C ARG A 17 19.76 -12.08 -23.41
N VAL A 18 21.05 -11.94 -23.16
CA VAL A 18 21.55 -10.89 -22.24
C VAL A 18 21.30 -9.51 -22.85
N SER A 19 20.42 -8.70 -22.25
CA SER A 19 20.18 -7.32 -22.66
C SER A 19 21.11 -6.32 -21.94
N GLY A 20 21.54 -6.64 -20.72
CA GLY A 20 22.37 -5.72 -19.93
C GLY A 20 22.96 -6.32 -18.64
N PHE A 21 23.72 -5.50 -17.92
CA PHE A 21 24.28 -5.83 -16.61
C PHE A 21 23.94 -4.73 -15.61
N GLN A 22 23.43 -5.10 -14.43
CA GLN A 22 23.11 -4.17 -13.36
C GLN A 22 24.06 -4.41 -12.18
N GLY A 23 25.09 -3.59 -12.06
CA GLY A 23 26.16 -3.78 -11.07
C GLY A 23 27.10 -4.94 -11.41
N LYS A 24 27.82 -5.49 -10.41
CA LYS A 24 28.85 -6.52 -10.64
C LYS A 24 28.29 -7.95 -10.75
N ASN A 25 27.09 -8.22 -10.23
CA ASN A 25 26.58 -9.58 -10.02
C ASN A 25 25.18 -9.86 -10.62
N ILE A 26 24.49 -8.86 -11.19
CA ILE A 26 23.14 -9.03 -11.76
C ILE A 26 23.20 -8.86 -13.28
N VAL A 27 22.57 -9.78 -13.99
CA VAL A 27 22.47 -9.81 -15.45
C VAL A 27 21.00 -9.66 -15.83
N LEU A 28 20.70 -8.78 -16.78
CA LEU A 28 19.36 -8.63 -17.35
C LEU A 28 19.24 -9.58 -18.54
N VAL A 29 18.25 -10.45 -18.48
CA VAL A 29 17.97 -11.44 -19.54
C VAL A 29 16.60 -11.12 -20.14
N GLU A 30 16.59 -10.84 -21.44
CA GLU A 30 15.40 -10.61 -22.25
C GLU A 30 14.87 -11.95 -22.76
N ASP A 31 13.58 -12.23 -22.54
CA ASP A 31 12.88 -13.41 -23.06
C ASP A 31 12.34 -13.20 -24.48
N GLU A 32 11.61 -14.19 -25.03
CA GLU A 32 11.01 -14.10 -26.38
C GLU A 32 9.90 -13.02 -26.48
N ASP A 33 9.35 -12.59 -25.35
CA ASP A 33 8.30 -11.57 -25.24
C ASP A 33 8.87 -10.15 -25.00
N GLY A 34 10.20 -10.01 -24.89
CA GLY A 34 10.89 -8.72 -24.72
C GLY A 34 10.91 -8.19 -23.28
N PHE A 35 10.63 -9.05 -22.29
CA PHE A 35 10.71 -8.69 -20.87
C PHE A 35 12.12 -8.88 -20.32
N GLU A 36 12.64 -7.85 -19.63
CA GLU A 36 13.95 -7.91 -18.97
C GLU A 36 13.84 -8.44 -17.54
N ILE A 37 14.33 -9.67 -17.31
CA ILE A 37 14.31 -10.32 -16.01
C ILE A 37 15.71 -10.23 -15.37
N PRO A 38 15.86 -9.61 -14.19
CA PRO A 38 17.14 -9.54 -13.49
C PRO A 38 17.47 -10.88 -12.83
N MET A 39 18.54 -11.54 -13.30
CA MET A 39 19.02 -12.83 -12.82
C MET A 39 20.43 -12.71 -12.24
N GLN A 40 20.76 -13.54 -11.25
CA GLN A 40 22.12 -13.57 -10.70
C GLN A 40 23.08 -14.20 -11.70
N MET A 41 24.27 -13.62 -11.86
CA MET A 41 25.30 -14.14 -12.78
C MET A 41 25.69 -15.61 -12.51
N GLN A 42 25.52 -16.09 -11.26
CA GLN A 42 25.81 -17.48 -10.87
C GLN A 42 24.74 -18.48 -11.33
N GLU A 43 23.54 -17.99 -11.63
CA GLU A 43 22.37 -18.81 -12.01
C GLU A 43 22.16 -18.85 -13.52
N VAL A 44 23.06 -18.24 -14.29
CA VAL A 44 22.94 -18.09 -15.75
C VAL A 44 24.19 -18.64 -16.43
N VAL A 45 23.98 -19.53 -17.41
CA VAL A 45 25.05 -20.11 -18.23
C VAL A 45 24.91 -19.72 -19.69
N VAL A 46 26.02 -19.31 -20.31
CA VAL A 46 26.05 -18.97 -21.75
C VAL A 46 26.03 -20.25 -22.56
N VAL A 47 25.07 -20.37 -23.47
CA VAL A 47 24.95 -21.49 -24.40
C VAL A 47 25.62 -21.09 -25.71
N GLY A 48 26.87 -21.54 -25.89
CA GLY A 48 27.59 -21.42 -27.15
C GLY A 48 27.53 -22.72 -27.95
N ASN A 49 27.29 -22.65 -29.25
CA ASN A 49 27.43 -23.80 -30.15
C ASN A 49 28.89 -24.27 -30.18
N GLU A 50 29.10 -25.48 -29.64
CA GLU A 50 30.22 -26.44 -29.73
C GLU A 50 31.68 -25.93 -29.79
N THR A 51 32.50 -26.38 -28.83
CA THR A 51 33.36 -27.57 -29.02
C THR A 51 34.00 -28.01 -27.70
N TYR A 52 33.98 -29.30 -27.45
CA TYR A 52 34.67 -29.99 -26.36
C TYR A 52 36.19 -29.83 -26.50
N ASP A 53 36.93 -29.55 -25.42
CA ASP A 53 38.18 -30.27 -25.18
C ASP A 53 38.66 -30.24 -23.71
N LYS A 54 39.28 -31.35 -23.32
CA LYS A 54 39.86 -31.67 -22.01
C LYS A 54 41.31 -31.16 -21.90
N GLY A 55 41.81 -30.99 -20.66
CA GLY A 55 43.26 -30.97 -20.35
C GLY A 55 43.64 -29.87 -19.36
N THR A 56 43.86 -30.10 -18.05
CA THR A 56 45.07 -30.64 -17.38
C THR A 56 46.25 -29.64 -17.28
N THR A 57 46.60 -29.33 -16.02
CA THR A 57 47.94 -29.05 -15.41
C THR A 57 48.69 -27.70 -15.56
N ASN A 58 48.96 -27.13 -14.37
CA ASN A 58 50.26 -26.76 -13.79
C ASN A 58 51.07 -25.52 -14.24
N THR A 59 51.48 -24.79 -13.17
CA THR A 59 52.83 -24.29 -12.82
C THR A 59 53.36 -22.93 -13.35
N THR A 60 53.78 -22.12 -12.35
CA THR A 60 55.03 -21.30 -12.26
C THR A 60 55.13 -20.08 -13.19
N GLU A 61 55.72 -18.93 -12.86
CA GLU A 61 56.44 -18.36 -11.71
C GLU A 61 56.84 -16.92 -12.11
N ASN A 62 57.18 -16.08 -11.12
CA ASN A 62 58.12 -14.93 -11.21
C ASN A 62 57.69 -13.69 -12.05
N ASN A 63 57.97 -12.43 -11.70
CA ASN A 63 58.99 -11.85 -10.82
C ASN A 63 58.60 -10.41 -10.39
N HIS A 64 58.89 -10.06 -9.14
CA HIS A 64 59.02 -8.66 -8.65
C HIS A 64 60.42 -8.11 -9.07
N PRO A 65 60.70 -6.78 -9.12
CA PRO A 65 60.92 -6.00 -7.87
C PRO A 65 60.65 -4.46 -7.88
N GLN A 66 60.14 -3.98 -6.71
CA GLN A 66 60.47 -2.78 -5.92
C GLN A 66 60.92 -1.46 -6.63
N THR A 67 60.37 -0.26 -6.34
CA THR A 67 60.55 0.54 -5.10
C THR A 67 59.82 1.91 -5.18
N THR A 68 59.66 2.56 -4.02
CA THR A 68 59.45 4.01 -3.70
C THR A 68 58.04 4.54 -3.37
N SER A 69 57.69 4.45 -2.07
CA SER A 69 57.30 5.54 -1.14
C SER A 69 56.01 6.38 -1.33
N PRO A 70 55.41 6.88 -0.23
CA PRO A 70 53.95 6.96 -0.07
C PRO A 70 53.39 8.40 -0.11
N SER A 71 52.22 8.59 -0.73
CA SER A 71 51.40 9.79 -0.50
C SER A 71 49.97 9.41 -0.14
N ARG A 72 49.73 9.42 1.18
CA ARG A 72 48.48 9.78 1.88
C ARG A 72 47.43 10.41 0.95
N ALA A 73 46.46 9.62 0.52
CA ALA A 73 45.17 10.11 0.05
C ALA A 73 44.11 9.55 1.01
N ARG A 74 43.39 10.47 1.64
CA ARG A 74 42.39 10.24 2.68
C ARG A 74 41.38 9.19 2.23
N GLU A 75 41.31 8.10 2.98
CA GLU A 75 40.07 7.35 3.17
C GLU A 75 39.06 8.34 3.76
N GLN A 76 38.13 8.80 2.93
CA GLN A 76 36.82 9.21 3.42
C GLN A 76 36.04 7.90 3.55
N ASP A 77 36.11 7.31 4.74
CA ASP A 77 35.01 6.50 5.25
C ASP A 77 33.79 7.42 5.27
N GLU A 78 32.99 7.39 4.20
CA GLU A 78 31.58 7.70 4.35
C GLU A 78 31.01 6.58 5.23
N PRO A 79 30.46 6.90 6.42
CA PRO A 79 29.65 5.91 7.10
C PRO A 79 28.51 5.56 6.14
N GLU A 80 28.45 4.31 5.68
CA GLU A 80 27.23 3.75 5.11
C GLU A 80 26.11 3.94 6.16
N GLU A 81 25.35 5.02 6.03
CA GLU A 81 24.06 5.15 6.66
C GLU A 81 23.16 4.09 6.03
N LYS A 82 23.23 2.87 6.57
CA LYS A 82 22.14 1.92 6.42
C LYS A 82 20.89 2.68 6.85
N PRO A 83 19.89 2.88 5.99
CA PRO A 83 18.66 3.55 6.38
C PRO A 83 18.02 2.65 7.41
N THR A 84 18.25 2.97 8.68
CA THR A 84 17.60 2.31 9.80
C THR A 84 16.24 2.96 9.88
N THR A 85 15.39 2.61 8.91
CA THR A 85 13.99 3.03 8.85
C THR A 85 13.24 2.24 9.93
N PHE A 86 13.56 2.51 11.20
CA PHE A 86 12.76 2.04 12.32
C PHE A 86 11.44 2.81 12.26
N LYS A 87 10.48 2.26 11.51
CA LYS A 87 9.09 2.70 11.64
C LYS A 87 8.60 2.18 13.00
N PRO A 88 8.27 3.06 13.95
CA PRO A 88 7.74 2.62 15.23
C PRO A 88 6.49 1.78 14.96
N LYS A 89 6.48 0.54 15.47
CA LYS A 89 5.34 -0.36 15.29
C LYS A 89 4.13 0.23 16.03
N PRO A 90 2.95 0.35 15.38
CA PRO A 90 1.74 0.78 16.05
C PRO A 90 1.47 -0.09 17.30
N LEU A 91 1.30 0.55 18.45
CA LEU A 91 1.08 -0.14 19.71
C LEU A 91 -0.34 -0.72 19.73
N GLU A 92 -0.48 -2.03 19.95
CA GLU A 92 -1.79 -2.66 20.02
C GLU A 92 -2.48 -2.40 21.36
N ARG A 93 -3.79 -2.16 21.31
CA ARG A 93 -4.64 -2.03 22.49
C ARG A 93 -5.34 -3.36 22.77
N ARG A 94 -5.55 -3.71 24.04
CA ARG A 94 -6.22 -4.98 24.42
C ARG A 94 -7.63 -5.12 23.84
N GLU A 95 -8.32 -4.01 23.61
CA GLU A 95 -9.70 -3.97 23.10
C GLU A 95 -9.78 -3.79 21.58
N GLY A 96 -8.65 -3.58 20.89
CA GLY A 96 -8.59 -3.27 19.45
C GLY A 96 -8.70 -4.47 18.52
N GLU A 97 -9.08 -5.66 19.01
CA GLU A 97 -9.21 -6.86 18.16
C GLU A 97 -10.50 -6.92 17.34
N ARG A 98 -11.43 -6.02 17.60
CA ARG A 98 -12.63 -5.81 16.78
C ARG A 98 -12.38 -4.69 15.79
N LEU A 99 -12.82 -4.86 14.56
CA LEU A 99 -12.77 -3.81 13.55
C LEU A 99 -13.78 -2.74 13.92
N ASN A 100 -13.27 -1.52 14.13
CA ASN A 100 -14.04 -0.30 14.27
C ASN A 100 -13.45 0.72 13.29
N LEU A 101 -14.28 1.18 12.36
CA LEU A 101 -13.90 2.14 11.33
C LEU A 101 -14.97 3.21 11.25
N TYR A 102 -14.52 4.46 11.26
CA TYR A 102 -15.38 5.62 11.18
C TYR A 102 -14.97 6.54 10.05
N LEU A 103 -15.93 7.29 9.50
CA LEU A 103 -15.69 8.37 8.56
C LEU A 103 -16.06 9.69 9.26
N SER A 104 -15.09 10.58 9.42
CA SER A 104 -15.27 11.86 10.10
C SER A 104 -15.16 13.02 9.12
N PHE A 105 -16.01 14.02 9.29
CA PHE A 105 -16.04 15.25 8.52
C PHE A 105 -15.74 16.44 9.43
N LEU A 106 -14.81 17.29 9.01
CA LEU A 106 -14.37 18.46 9.75
C LEU A 106 -14.55 19.72 8.88
N PRO A 107 -15.18 20.79 9.37
CA PRO A 107 -15.16 22.08 8.70
C PRO A 107 -13.77 22.71 8.88
N ASP A 108 -13.21 23.23 7.79
CA ASP A 108 -11.93 23.97 7.83
C ASP A 108 -12.00 25.20 8.77
N ASN A 109 -13.11 25.93 8.73
CA ASN A 109 -13.38 27.06 9.61
C ASN A 109 -14.79 27.01 10.20
N ILE A 110 -14.88 26.60 11.47
CA ILE A 110 -16.14 26.53 12.22
C ILE A 110 -16.82 27.90 12.41
N LYS A 111 -16.06 29.02 12.40
CA LYS A 111 -16.63 30.37 12.56
C LYS A 111 -17.36 30.83 11.30
N GLU A 112 -16.91 30.35 10.14
CA GLU A 112 -17.47 30.66 8.82
C GLU A 112 -18.20 29.42 8.27
N PHE A 113 -18.99 28.77 9.13
CA PHE A 113 -19.64 27.49 8.82
C PHE A 113 -20.56 27.52 7.59
N SER A 114 -21.03 28.69 7.15
CA SER A 114 -21.84 28.83 5.94
C SER A 114 -21.04 28.76 4.64
N THR A 115 -19.74 29.07 4.68
CA THR A 115 -18.87 29.21 3.49
C THR A 115 -17.60 28.37 3.55
N THR A 116 -17.26 27.78 4.69
CA THR A 116 -16.11 26.87 4.86
C THR A 116 -16.17 25.61 4.00
N ASP A 117 -15.02 25.11 3.56
CA ASP A 117 -14.92 23.76 3.00
C ASP A 117 -14.81 22.71 4.10
N PHE A 118 -14.80 21.45 3.71
CA PHE A 118 -14.75 20.32 4.62
C PHE A 118 -13.61 19.37 4.29
N GLU A 119 -13.03 18.81 5.33
CA GLU A 119 -12.08 17.71 5.25
C GLU A 119 -12.76 16.41 5.69
N SER A 120 -12.30 15.29 5.13
CA SER A 120 -12.72 13.96 5.56
C SER A 120 -11.54 13.09 5.97
N TYR A 121 -11.79 12.26 6.98
CA TYR A 121 -10.80 11.36 7.57
C TYR A 121 -11.42 10.00 7.84
N PHE A 122 -10.69 8.93 7.52
CA PHE A 122 -10.97 7.62 8.10
C PHE A 122 -10.31 7.51 9.47
N VAL A 123 -11.04 7.02 10.45
CA VAL A 123 -10.54 6.76 11.80
C VAL A 123 -10.60 5.26 12.05
N ASN A 124 -9.43 4.65 12.22
CA ASN A 124 -9.29 3.23 12.52
C ASN A 124 -9.06 3.05 14.02
N ASP A 125 -10.10 2.61 14.72
CA ASP A 125 -10.05 2.27 16.14
C ASP A 125 -9.85 0.76 16.35
N SER A 126 -8.89 0.18 15.63
CA SER A 126 -8.52 -1.23 15.75
C SER A 126 -7.02 -1.47 15.61
N ASN A 127 -6.61 -2.70 15.95
CA ASN A 127 -5.23 -3.18 15.84
C ASN A 127 -4.84 -3.65 14.43
N TYR A 128 -5.73 -3.52 13.44
CA TYR A 128 -5.52 -4.02 12.09
C TYR A 128 -5.11 -2.88 11.16
N TYR A 129 -4.22 -3.17 10.21
CA TYR A 129 -4.11 -2.37 9.01
C TYR A 129 -5.37 -2.61 8.17
N MET A 130 -5.93 -1.56 7.60
CA MET A 130 -7.11 -1.65 6.74
C MET A 130 -6.81 -1.04 5.37
N GLN A 131 -6.89 -1.84 4.31
CA GLN A 131 -6.98 -1.33 2.94
C GLN A 131 -8.42 -0.87 2.77
N ILE A 132 -8.59 0.36 2.32
CA ILE A 132 -9.91 0.97 2.15
C ILE A 132 -10.05 1.44 0.72
N SER A 133 -11.21 1.16 0.14
CA SER A 133 -11.72 1.80 -1.07
C SER A 133 -13.00 2.55 -0.74
N LEU A 134 -13.00 3.87 -0.94
CA LEU A 134 -14.19 4.71 -0.86
C LEU A 134 -14.70 4.96 -2.28
N LEU A 135 -15.92 4.56 -2.54
CA LEU A 135 -16.62 4.74 -3.80
C LEU A 135 -17.82 5.66 -3.61
N CYS A 136 -18.12 6.46 -4.63
CA CYS A 136 -19.31 7.31 -4.68
C CYS A 136 -20.21 6.85 -5.83
N ALA A 137 -21.51 6.87 -5.62
CA ALA A 137 -22.46 6.52 -6.67
C ALA A 137 -22.52 7.62 -7.73
N GLU A 138 -22.43 7.22 -8.99
CA GLU A 138 -22.57 8.08 -10.15
C GLU A 138 -23.64 7.47 -11.06
N SER A 139 -24.88 7.96 -10.89
CA SER A 139 -26.08 7.39 -11.52
C SER A 139 -26.24 5.88 -11.24
N ALA A 140 -25.98 5.03 -12.23
CA ALA A 140 -26.09 3.56 -12.12
C ALA A 140 -24.73 2.87 -11.89
N SER A 141 -23.64 3.63 -11.74
CA SER A 141 -22.29 3.13 -11.59
C SER A 141 -21.64 3.65 -10.31
N TRP A 142 -20.45 3.14 -9.99
CA TRP A 142 -19.65 3.60 -8.86
C TRP A 142 -18.33 4.13 -9.36
N ARG A 143 -17.92 5.28 -8.83
CA ARG A 143 -16.62 5.89 -9.09
C ARG A 143 -15.73 5.76 -7.86
N LEU A 144 -14.50 5.31 -8.04
CA LEU A 144 -13.50 5.33 -6.98
C LEU A 144 -13.18 6.79 -6.62
N ARG A 145 -13.36 7.14 -5.35
CA ARG A 145 -13.05 8.47 -4.83
C ARG A 145 -11.74 8.47 -4.06
N PHE A 146 -11.50 7.44 -3.26
CA PHE A 146 -10.26 7.27 -2.51
C PHE A 146 -9.88 5.80 -2.36
N CYS A 147 -8.58 5.52 -2.36
CA CYS A 147 -8.01 4.22 -2.06
C CYS A 147 -6.74 4.39 -1.23
N GLY A 148 -6.61 3.67 -0.12
CA GLY A 148 -5.45 3.81 0.76
C GLY A 148 -5.41 2.80 1.89
N VAL A 149 -4.35 2.85 2.70
CA VAL A 149 -4.17 2.01 3.89
C VAL A 149 -4.24 2.87 5.13
N VAL A 150 -5.13 2.54 6.07
CA VAL A 150 -5.16 3.14 7.40
C VAL A 150 -4.40 2.24 8.37
N GLU A 151 -3.42 2.82 9.06
CA GLU A 151 -2.63 2.10 10.06
C GLU A 151 -3.46 1.81 11.32
N PRO A 152 -3.11 0.79 12.11
CA PRO A 152 -3.75 0.50 13.39
C PRO A 152 -3.80 1.73 14.30
N ASN A 153 -4.94 1.93 14.98
CA ASN A 153 -5.12 2.97 16.00
C ASN A 153 -4.74 4.37 15.51
N SER A 154 -5.06 4.68 14.24
CA SER A 154 -4.67 5.91 13.57
C SER A 154 -5.83 6.52 12.79
N LYS A 155 -5.61 7.73 12.26
CA LYS A 155 -6.51 8.39 11.33
C LYS A 155 -5.78 8.72 10.04
N LEU A 156 -6.49 8.60 8.92
CA LEU A 156 -5.98 8.86 7.58
C LEU A 156 -6.80 9.97 6.94
N PHE A 157 -6.12 11.01 6.46
CA PHE A 157 -6.73 12.04 5.63
C PHE A 157 -7.18 11.43 4.29
N VAL A 158 -8.42 11.71 3.92
CA VAL A 158 -9.03 11.20 2.68
C VAL A 158 -8.96 12.27 1.61
N GLU A 159 -9.63 13.39 1.85
CA GLU A 159 -9.68 14.53 0.94
C GLU A 159 -10.23 15.78 1.64
N ALA A 160 -9.94 16.94 1.05
CA ALA A 160 -10.67 18.18 1.28
C ALA A 160 -11.62 18.42 0.10
N PHE A 161 -12.85 18.84 0.37
CA PHE A 161 -13.88 19.02 -0.64
C PHE A 161 -14.74 20.24 -0.37
N GLU A 162 -15.20 20.84 -1.45
CA GLU A 162 -16.09 22.00 -1.42
C GLU A 162 -17.55 21.58 -1.20
N ARG A 163 -18.39 22.52 -0.77
CA ARG A 163 -19.84 22.29 -0.67
C ARG A 163 -20.50 21.88 -1.99
N SER A 164 -19.96 22.37 -3.11
CA SER A 164 -20.45 22.04 -4.46
C SER A 164 -20.41 20.54 -4.74
N GLN A 165 -19.49 19.82 -4.09
CA GLN A 165 -19.25 18.38 -4.25
C GLN A 165 -20.04 17.50 -3.28
N LEU A 166 -20.86 18.08 -2.39
CA LEU A 166 -21.62 17.33 -1.37
C LEU A 166 -22.58 16.31 -1.99
N ASN A 167 -23.18 16.63 -3.13
CA ASN A 167 -24.13 15.73 -3.78
C ASN A 167 -23.49 14.40 -4.19
N ASP A 168 -22.20 14.41 -4.55
CA ASP A 168 -21.45 13.19 -4.89
C ASP A 168 -21.24 12.28 -3.66
N LEU A 169 -21.31 12.85 -2.45
CA LEU A 169 -21.16 12.14 -1.20
C LEU A 169 -22.50 11.63 -0.63
N GLU A 170 -23.63 11.85 -1.33
CA GLU A 170 -24.94 11.40 -0.84
C GLU A 170 -24.97 9.89 -0.65
N ARG A 171 -24.48 9.13 -1.64
CA ARG A 171 -24.40 7.67 -1.59
C ARG A 171 -22.96 7.21 -1.76
N ILE A 172 -22.43 6.61 -0.70
CA ILE A 172 -21.07 6.10 -0.65
C ILE A 172 -21.07 4.59 -0.40
N CYS A 173 -20.00 3.95 -0.85
CA CYS A 173 -19.69 2.56 -0.54
C CYS A 173 -18.25 2.51 -0.04
N VAL A 174 -18.03 1.85 1.09
CA VAL A 174 -16.71 1.65 1.68
C VAL A 174 -16.43 0.16 1.69
N GLN A 175 -15.37 -0.24 1.01
CA GLN A 175 -14.90 -1.62 1.00
C GLN A 175 -13.60 -1.71 1.77
N ILE A 176 -13.46 -2.74 2.61
CA ILE A 176 -12.24 -2.94 3.39
C ILE A 176 -11.75 -4.39 3.39
N ILE A 177 -10.44 -4.51 3.55
CA ILE A 177 -9.74 -5.75 3.89
C ILE A 177 -8.81 -5.43 5.07
N ALA A 178 -8.81 -6.26 6.11
CA ALA A 178 -8.03 -6.03 7.32
C ALA A 178 -6.94 -7.11 7.52
N TRP A 179 -5.74 -6.70 7.92
CA TRP A 179 -4.62 -7.61 8.20
C TRP A 179 -3.71 -7.09 9.32
N LYS A 180 -2.83 -7.96 9.82
CA LYS A 180 -1.70 -7.57 10.67
C LYS A 180 -0.39 -8.04 10.05
N GLN A 181 0.68 -7.30 10.32
CA GLN A 181 2.03 -7.67 9.92
C GLN A 181 2.76 -8.37 11.08
N ASP A 182 3.67 -9.27 10.73
CA ASP A 182 4.62 -9.93 11.65
C ASP A 182 4.00 -10.74 12.81
N LYS A 183 2.70 -11.03 12.79
CA LYS A 183 2.03 -11.80 13.86
C LYS A 183 0.83 -12.60 13.35
N PRO A 184 0.51 -13.74 13.98
CA PRO A 184 -0.77 -14.41 13.78
C PRO A 184 -1.94 -13.56 14.28
N PHE A 185 -3.08 -13.61 13.60
CA PHE A 185 -4.29 -12.89 13.97
C PHE A 185 -5.54 -13.64 13.54
N ALA A 186 -6.69 -13.32 14.16
CA ALA A 186 -7.97 -13.85 13.73
C ALA A 186 -8.38 -13.23 12.39
N LEU A 187 -8.54 -14.07 11.36
CA LEU A 187 -8.93 -13.60 10.03
C LEU A 187 -10.26 -12.85 10.11
N LYS A 188 -10.28 -11.63 9.55
CA LYS A 188 -11.49 -10.84 9.39
C LYS A 188 -12.01 -10.99 7.96
N PRO A 189 -13.33 -11.05 7.75
CA PRO A 189 -13.90 -11.06 6.40
C PRO A 189 -13.60 -9.72 5.70
N ALA A 190 -13.57 -9.75 4.36
CA ALA A 190 -13.68 -8.51 3.60
C ALA A 190 -15.08 -7.93 3.84
N LEU A 191 -15.15 -6.66 4.20
CA LEU A 191 -16.41 -6.00 4.52
C LEU A 191 -16.72 -4.94 3.47
N THR A 192 -18.00 -4.82 3.15
CA THR A 192 -18.53 -3.77 2.28
C THR A 192 -19.68 -3.10 3.01
N THR A 193 -19.63 -1.78 3.10
CA THR A 193 -20.62 -0.95 3.75
C THR A 193 -21.14 0.09 2.77
N GLU A 194 -22.42 0.03 2.42
CA GLU A 194 -23.09 1.08 1.65
C GLU A 194 -23.87 2.01 2.58
N LEU A 195 -23.66 3.31 2.45
CA LEU A 195 -24.25 4.33 3.29
C LEU A 195 -24.86 5.44 2.44
N ARG A 196 -25.95 6.00 2.94
CA ARG A 196 -26.47 7.29 2.48
C ARG A 196 -26.20 8.34 3.54
N LEU A 197 -25.35 9.32 3.22
CA LEU A 197 -25.02 10.40 4.14
C LEU A 197 -26.18 11.40 4.21
N ASN A 198 -26.50 11.85 5.42
CA ASN A 198 -27.47 12.92 5.60
C ASN A 198 -26.79 14.27 5.34
N LEU A 199 -26.78 14.70 4.09
CA LEU A 199 -26.10 15.93 3.67
C LEU A 199 -26.63 17.20 4.36
N THR A 200 -27.85 17.17 4.93
CA THR A 200 -28.37 18.32 5.69
C THR A 200 -27.56 18.61 6.95
N LYS A 201 -26.79 17.65 7.45
CA LYS A 201 -25.90 17.85 8.61
C LYS A 201 -24.78 18.84 8.31
N PHE A 202 -24.26 18.90 7.08
CA PHE A 202 -23.26 19.90 6.65
C PHE A 202 -23.74 21.36 6.73
N TYR A 203 -25.04 21.58 6.94
CA TYR A 203 -25.64 22.91 7.12
C TYR A 203 -26.05 23.19 8.58
N LYS A 204 -25.76 22.27 9.50
CA LYS A 204 -26.14 22.35 10.91
C LYS A 204 -24.90 22.35 11.79
N MET A 205 -24.37 23.54 12.10
CA MET A 205 -23.16 23.70 12.93
C MET A 205 -23.25 22.95 14.27
N HIS A 206 -24.43 22.92 14.91
CA HIS A 206 -24.64 22.24 16.19
C HIS A 206 -24.56 20.71 16.12
N VAL A 207 -24.38 20.10 14.94
CA VAL A 207 -24.12 18.66 14.78
C VAL A 207 -22.61 18.35 14.84
N PHE A 208 -21.77 19.39 14.71
CA PHE A 208 -20.31 19.25 14.79
C PHE A 208 -19.86 19.54 16.21
N HIS A 209 -19.21 18.57 16.82
CA HIS A 209 -18.70 18.69 18.19
C HIS A 209 -17.40 17.89 18.32
N PRO A 210 -16.50 18.28 19.23
CA PRO A 210 -15.33 17.48 19.55
C PRO A 210 -15.73 16.09 20.05
N ASN A 211 -14.90 15.11 19.77
CA ASN A 211 -15.08 13.73 20.24
C ASN A 211 -13.74 13.14 20.66
N GLU A 212 -13.71 11.84 20.93
CA GLU A 212 -12.49 11.15 21.35
C GLU A 212 -11.38 11.10 20.27
N PHE A 213 -11.73 11.33 19.00
CA PHE A 213 -10.80 11.24 17.87
C PHE A 213 -10.25 12.60 17.40
N PHE A 214 -11.03 13.67 17.58
CA PHE A 214 -10.66 15.04 17.20
C PHE A 214 -11.05 16.03 18.30
N ASN A 215 -10.12 16.93 18.62
CA ASN A 215 -10.38 18.06 19.50
C ASN A 215 -11.21 19.13 18.77
N GLU A 216 -11.09 19.18 17.44
CA GLU A 216 -11.84 20.03 16.55
C GLU A 216 -13.30 19.53 16.41
N PRO A 217 -14.28 20.45 16.28
CA PRO A 217 -15.66 20.08 16.03
C PRO A 217 -15.79 19.26 14.76
N ASN A 218 -16.34 18.05 14.88
CA ASN A 218 -16.44 17.12 13.77
C ASN A 218 -17.79 16.39 13.80
N TRP A 219 -18.16 15.82 12.67
CA TRP A 219 -19.26 14.87 12.57
C TRP A 219 -18.71 13.53 12.10
N THR A 220 -18.85 12.51 12.93
CA THR A 220 -18.41 11.14 12.65
C THR A 220 -19.60 10.23 12.36
N GLU A 221 -19.47 9.42 11.30
CA GLU A 221 -20.38 8.32 10.98
C GLU A 221 -19.66 6.98 11.15
N ASP A 222 -20.38 6.01 11.69
CA ASP A 222 -19.88 4.65 11.86
C ASP A 222 -19.94 3.90 10.52
N ILE A 223 -18.82 3.35 10.07
CA ILE A 223 -18.75 2.50 8.87
C ILE A 223 -18.81 1.03 9.27
N ILE A 224 -18.02 0.66 10.27
CA ILE A 224 -17.95 -0.68 10.84
C ILE A 224 -17.87 -0.52 12.35
N ARG A 225 -18.72 -1.27 13.05
CA ARG A 225 -18.72 -1.34 14.51
C ARG A 225 -18.73 -2.79 14.94
N ASP A 226 -17.79 -3.17 15.80
CA ASP A 226 -17.66 -4.52 16.36
C ASP A 226 -17.63 -5.63 15.29
N ASP A 227 -16.79 -5.48 14.26
CA ASP A 227 -16.68 -6.38 13.09
C ASP A 227 -17.89 -6.42 12.15
N LYS A 228 -18.90 -5.58 12.38
CA LYS A 228 -20.12 -5.56 11.56
C LYS A 228 -20.22 -4.28 10.74
N PRO A 229 -20.52 -4.38 9.43
CA PRO A 229 -20.80 -3.20 8.62
C PRO A 229 -22.08 -2.54 9.13
N VAL A 230 -22.05 -1.22 9.28
CA VAL A 230 -23.22 -0.45 9.67
C VAL A 230 -24.17 -0.38 8.48
N ARG A 231 -25.35 -0.97 8.61
CA ARG A 231 -26.35 -0.96 7.54
C ARG A 231 -27.18 0.32 7.61
N SER A 232 -27.37 0.97 6.46
CA SER A 232 -28.40 1.99 6.30
C SER A 232 -29.78 1.37 6.45
N VAL A 233 -30.67 1.97 7.25
CA VAL A 233 -32.06 1.53 7.51
C VAL A 233 -32.86 1.28 6.21
N PHE A 234 -32.48 1.90 5.10
CA PHE A 234 -33.16 1.74 3.81
C PHE A 234 -32.73 0.48 3.03
N ALA A 235 -31.53 -0.04 3.23
CA ALA A 235 -31.10 -1.29 2.62
C ALA A 235 -31.94 -2.48 3.13
N ASP A 236 -32.47 -2.37 4.35
CA ASP A 236 -33.40 -3.34 4.92
C ASP A 236 -34.74 -3.34 4.19
N VAL A 237 -35.26 -2.22 3.69
CA VAL A 237 -36.61 -2.21 3.08
C VAL A 237 -36.64 -2.98 1.77
N GLU A 238 -35.57 -2.96 0.96
CA GLU A 238 -35.48 -3.75 -0.27
C GLU A 238 -35.20 -5.23 0.04
N GLN A 239 -34.26 -5.54 0.94
CA GLN A 239 -33.95 -6.92 1.32
C GLN A 239 -35.08 -7.61 2.10
N VAL A 240 -35.79 -6.88 2.97
CA VAL A 240 -36.97 -7.37 3.70
C VAL A 240 -38.15 -7.58 2.75
N LYS A 241 -38.35 -6.71 1.74
CA LYS A 241 -39.35 -6.95 0.70
C LYS A 241 -39.04 -8.19 -0.13
N GLU A 242 -37.77 -8.44 -0.44
CA GLU A 242 -37.34 -9.61 -1.19
C GLU A 242 -37.48 -10.92 -0.37
N ALA A 243 -37.19 -10.85 0.94
CA ALA A 243 -37.36 -11.96 1.88
C ALA A 243 -38.82 -12.24 2.27
N LEU A 244 -39.72 -11.26 2.17
CA LEU A 244 -41.16 -11.44 2.39
C LEU A 244 -41.89 -12.00 1.15
N ASN A 245 -41.26 -11.92 -0.02
CA ASN A 245 -41.81 -12.39 -1.30
C ASN A 245 -41.20 -13.74 -1.76
N SER A 246 -40.38 -14.38 -0.93
CA SER A 246 -39.80 -15.72 -1.14
C SER A 246 -40.42 -16.74 -0.20
#